data_AF-A0A3N5V206-F1
#
_entry.id   AF-A0A3N5V206-F1
#
_cell.length_a   1.000
_cell.length_b   1.000
_cell.length_c   1.000
_cell.angle_alpha   90.00
_cell.angle_beta   90.00
_cell.angle_gamma   90.00
#
_symmetry.space_group_name_H-M   'P 1'
#
loop_
_entity.id
_entity.type
_entity.pdbx_description
1 polymer ?
#
loop_
_entity_poly.entity_id
_entity_poly.type
_entity_poly.pdbx_seq_one_letter_code
_entity_poly.pdbx_strand_id
1 'polypeptide(L)' 'ESNELGIGPMGFGGQTTVLDTKITGMYRLPASYFVSVSYMCWAYRRRKMTVLGDQIEYD' A
#
# COMPACT_ATOMS: atom_id res chain seq x y z
N GLU A 1 0.23 15.79 -3.55
CA GLU A 1 -0.45 15.61 -2.23
C GLU A 1 0.44 15.06 -1.10
N SER A 2 0.53 13.74 -0.84
CA SER A 2 1.12 13.24 0.43
C SER A 2 2.58 13.66 0.67
N ASN A 3 3.37 13.77 -0.39
CA ASN A 3 4.77 14.18 -0.34
C ASN A 3 4.95 15.71 -0.19
N GLU A 4 3.90 16.51 -0.39
CA GLU A 4 3.94 17.96 -0.15
C GLU A 4 3.72 18.32 1.34
N LEU A 5 3.30 17.35 2.15
CA LEU A 5 3.09 17.55 3.59
C LEU A 5 4.39 17.83 4.36
N GLY A 6 5.57 17.58 3.77
CA GLY A 6 6.87 17.88 4.37
C GLY A 6 7.22 17.04 5.61
N ILE A 7 6.44 15.99 5.91
CA ILE A 7 6.60 15.12 7.09
C ILE A 7 7.87 14.27 6.96
N GLY A 8 8.18 13.81 5.75
CA GLY A 8 9.33 12.96 5.47
C GLY A 8 9.29 11.57 6.14
N PRO A 9 10.34 10.76 5.98
CA PRO A 9 10.41 9.43 6.55
C PRO A 9 10.38 9.48 8.08
N MET A 10 9.50 8.69 8.71
CA MET A 10 9.36 8.56 10.17
C MET A 10 9.04 9.89 10.90
N GLY A 11 8.67 10.95 10.19
CA GLY A 11 8.39 12.27 10.76
C GLY A 11 9.61 13.18 10.95
N PHE A 12 10.76 12.86 10.34
CA PHE A 12 11.99 13.66 10.46
C PHE A 12 12.09 14.84 9.48
N GLY A 13 11.00 15.13 8.77
CA GLY A 13 10.96 16.18 7.75
C GLY A 13 11.48 15.71 6.40
N GLY A 14 11.05 16.41 5.35
CA GLY A 14 11.51 16.18 3.98
C GLY A 14 10.39 15.83 3.01
N GLN A 15 10.76 15.67 1.74
CA GLN A 15 9.80 15.54 0.63
C GLN A 15 9.16 14.15 0.51
N THR A 16 9.73 13.11 1.12
CA THR A 16 9.28 11.73 0.94
C THR A 16 8.48 11.26 2.15
N THR A 17 7.19 11.55 2.19
CA THR A 17 6.25 11.10 3.22
C THR A 17 5.74 9.68 2.94
N VAL A 18 5.44 9.39 1.67
CA VAL A 18 4.92 8.08 1.22
C VAL A 18 5.79 7.57 0.09
N LEU A 19 6.17 6.30 0.17
CA LEU A 19 7.00 5.65 -0.85
C LEU A 19 6.21 5.30 -2.11
N ASP A 20 5.01 4.75 -1.94
CA ASP A 20 4.12 4.35 -3.03
C ASP A 20 2.66 4.30 -2.54
N THR A 21 1.70 4.39 -3.45
CA THR A 21 0.27 4.32 -3.14
C THR A 21 -0.46 3.42 -4.13
N LYS A 22 -1.22 2.45 -3.61
CA LYS A 22 -2.08 1.59 -4.42
C LYS A 22 -3.53 2.00 -4.21
N ILE A 23 -4.20 2.39 -5.30
CA ILE A 23 -5.59 2.84 -5.31
C ILE A 23 -6.40 1.90 -6.21
N THR A 24 -7.53 1.42 -5.70
CA THR A 24 -8.48 0.64 -6.49
C THR A 24 -9.91 1.01 -6.10
N GLY A 25 -10.82 0.88 -7.06
CA GLY A 25 -12.25 1.04 -6.86
C GLY A 25 -12.94 -0.32 -6.90
N MET A 26 -13.99 -0.48 -6.10
CA MET A 26 -14.88 -1.65 -6.16
C MET A 26 -16.31 -1.19 -6.48
N TYR A 27 -17.08 -2.06 -7.13
CA TYR A 27 -18.51 -1.83 -7.31
C TYR A 27 -19.20 -1.72 -5.94
N ARG A 28 -20.17 -0.81 -5.86
CA ARG A 28 -20.89 -0.48 -4.64
C ARG A 28 -22.34 -0.17 -4.95
N LEU A 29 -23.20 -0.29 -3.95
CA LEU A 29 -24.57 0.23 -4.01
C LEU A 29 -24.55 1.74 -4.25
N PRO A 30 -25.41 2.30 -5.13
CA PRO A 30 -25.42 3.73 -5.42
C PRO A 30 -25.55 4.61 -4.16
N ALA A 31 -26.36 4.15 -3.20
CA ALA A 31 -26.65 4.85 -1.95
C ALA A 31 -25.52 4.82 -0.90
N SER A 32 -24.46 4.03 -1.10
CA SER A 32 -23.38 3.88 -0.10
C SER A 32 -22.00 4.01 -0.73
N TYR A 33 -21.13 4.87 -0.17
CA TYR A 33 -19.73 5.02 -0.56
C TYR A 33 -18.80 4.50 0.54
N PHE A 34 -18.07 3.42 0.29
CA PHE A 34 -17.13 2.84 1.24
C PHE A 34 -15.71 3.25 0.90
N VAL A 35 -14.99 3.78 1.90
CA VAL A 35 -13.58 4.15 1.77
C VAL A 35 -12.79 3.40 2.83
N SER A 36 -11.71 2.75 2.41
CA SER A 36 -10.76 2.12 3.31
C SER A 36 -9.37 2.66 3.01
N VAL A 37 -8.62 2.97 4.06
CA VAL A 37 -7.22 3.38 3.99
C VAL A 37 -6.42 2.45 4.87
N SER A 38 -5.35 1.90 4.31
CA SER A 38 -4.39 1.06 5.01
C SER A 38 -2.99 1.50 4.62
N TYR A 39 -2.06 1.47 5.57
CA TYR A 39 -0.67 1.84 5.33
C TYR A 39 0.24 0.66 5.67
N MET A 40 1.33 0.52 4.91
CA MET A 40 2.45 -0.34 5.27
C MET A 40 3.55 0.51 5.88
N CYS A 41 4.09 0.08 7.01
CA CYS A 41 5.21 0.76 7.62
C CYS A 41 6.52 0.43 6.88
N TRP A 42 7.61 1.04 7.34
CA TRP A 42 8.96 0.80 6.83
C TRP A 42 9.35 -0.68 6.83
N ALA A 43 8.84 -1.46 7.78
CA ALA A 43 9.07 -2.90 7.87
C ALA A 43 8.12 -3.69 6.94
N TYR A 44 8.25 -3.50 5.63
CA TYR A 44 7.51 -4.26 4.61
C TYR A 44 7.98 -5.72 4.58
N ARG A 45 7.16 -6.63 5.11
CA ARG A 45 7.48 -8.06 5.27
C ARG A 45 6.54 -8.99 4.52
N ARG A 46 5.91 -8.51 3.45
CA ARG A 46 5.04 -9.35 2.61
C ARG A 46 5.92 -10.16 1.65
N ARG A 47 5.68 -11.47 1.60
CA ARG A 47 6.28 -12.41 0.65
C ARG A 47 5.18 -13.21 -0.04
N LYS A 48 5.45 -13.67 -1.26
CA LYS A 48 4.51 -14.53 -1.99
C LYS A 48 5.23 -15.82 -2.39
N MET A 49 4.53 -16.94 -2.25
CA MET A 49 4.94 -18.23 -2.77
C MET A 49 3.82 -18.73 -3.67
N THR A 50 4.16 -19.16 -4.87
CA THR A 50 3.23 -19.72 -5.85
C THR A 50 3.57 -21.19 -6.04
N VAL A 51 2.56 -22.06 -5.94
CA VAL A 51 2.72 -23.50 -6.13
C VAL A 51 1.89 -23.93 -7.33
N LEU A 52 2.51 -24.61 -8.28
CA LEU A 52 1.86 -25.12 -9.50
C LEU A 52 2.28 -26.58 -9.72
N GLY A 53 1.45 -27.52 -9.27
CA GLY A 53 1.85 -28.93 -9.18
C GLY A 53 3.05 -29.08 -8.24
N ASP A 54 4.14 -29.65 -8.74
CA ASP A 54 5.39 -29.81 -8.00
C ASP A 54 6.35 -28.61 -8.14
N GLN A 55 5.98 -27.57 -8.88
CA GLN A 55 6.80 -26.36 -9.04
C GLN A 55 6.47 -25.34 -7.96
N ILE A 56 7.51 -24.79 -7.32
CA ILE A 56 7.40 -23.78 -6.27
C ILE A 56 8.22 -22.56 -6.68
N GLU A 57 7.59 -21.39 -6.72
CA GLU A 57 8.21 -20.10 -7.04
C GLU A 57 8.03 -19.12 -5.87
N TYR A 58 9.09 -18.39 -5.52
CA TYR A 58 9.10 -17.39 -4.45
C TYR A 58 9.33 -15.99 -5.03
N ASP A 59 8.58 -15.00 -4.53
CA ASP A 59 8.65 -13.56 -4.84
C ASP A 59 9.01 -12.77 -3.56
#